data_AF-A0A537QZF3-F1
#
_entry.id   AF-A0A537QZF3-F1
#
_cell.length_a   1.000
_cell.length_b   1.000
_cell.length_c   1.000
_cell.angle_alpha   90.00
_cell.angle_beta   90.00
_cell.angle_gamma   90.00
#
_symmetry.space_group_name_H-M   'P 1'
#
loop_
_entity.id
_entity.type
_entity.pdbx_description
1 polymer ?
#
loop_
_entity_poly.entity_id
_entity_poly.type
_entity_poly.pdbx_seq_one_letter_code
_entity_poly.pdbx_strand_id
1 'polypeptide(L)' 'MEFGVQFFPDVAPEQKSAAEYFADALILAEEADNLGFTHTRIVEHYFHPYGGYSPNPML' A
#
# COMPACT_ATOMS: atom_id res chain seq x y z
N MET A 1 -12.64 16.63 10.82
CA MET A 1 -12.61 15.24 10.34
C MET A 1 -11.25 15.02 9.73
N GLU A 2 -10.61 13.90 10.03
CA GLU A 2 -9.31 13.54 9.46
C GLU A 2 -9.51 12.51 8.36
N PHE A 3 -8.75 12.64 7.27
CA PHE A 3 -8.82 11.76 6.11
C PHE A 3 -7.42 11.23 5.82
N GLY A 4 -7.32 9.93 5.53
CA GLY A 4 -6.06 9.26 5.24
C GLY A 4 -6.21 8.28 4.08
N VAL A 5 -5.07 7.70 3.69
CA VAL A 5 -5.01 6.68 2.64
C VAL A 5 -4.71 5.31 3.24
N GLN A 6 -5.32 4.27 2.66
CA GLN A 6 -5.11 2.87 3.04
C GLN A 6 -4.55 2.11 1.84
N PHE A 7 -3.36 1.55 2.02
CA PHE A 7 -2.78 0.59 1.09
C PHE A 7 -3.18 -0.83 1.53
N PHE A 8 -3.93 -1.51 0.67
CA PHE A 8 -4.29 -2.91 0.83
C PHE A 8 -3.94 -3.62 -0.48
N PRO A 9 -2.84 -4.38 -0.57
CA PRO A 9 -2.53 -5.12 -1.77
C PRO A 9 -3.50 -6.29 -1.91
N ASP A 10 -4.39 -6.26 -2.89
CA ASP A 10 -5.20 -7.43 -3.28
C ASP A 10 -4.88 -7.76 -4.74
N VAL A 11 -3.68 -8.29 -4.93
CA VAL A 11 -3.09 -8.45 -6.27
C VAL A 11 -2.10 -9.62 -6.27
N ALA A 12 -2.12 -10.39 -7.35
CA ALA A 12 -1.22 -11.50 -7.58
C ALA A 12 -0.05 -11.13 -8.52
N PRO A 13 1.08 -11.87 -8.48
CA PRO A 13 2.24 -11.61 -9.35
C PRO A 13 1.94 -11.63 -10.85
N GLU A 14 0.93 -12.37 -11.27
CA GLU A 14 0.47 -12.45 -12.67
C GLU A 14 -0.24 -11.17 -13.13
N GLN A 15 -0.67 -10.30 -12.20
CA GLN A 15 -1.38 -9.06 -12.48
C GLN A 15 -0.48 -7.82 -12.35
N LYS A 16 0.36 -7.79 -11.31
CA LYS A 16 1.32 -6.72 -11.05
C LYS A 16 2.44 -7.25 -10.15
N SER A 17 3.70 -6.96 -10.49
CA SER A 17 4.81 -7.35 -9.62
C SER A 17 4.77 -6.59 -8.29
N ALA A 18 5.34 -7.17 -7.23
CA ALA A 18 5.44 -6.49 -5.95
C ALA A 18 6.24 -5.17 -6.07
N ALA A 19 7.29 -5.14 -6.90
CA ALA A 19 8.08 -3.94 -7.14
C ALA A 19 7.25 -2.80 -7.75
N GLU A 20 6.44 -3.09 -8.77
CA GLU A 20 5.54 -2.10 -9.37
C GLU A 20 4.46 -1.65 -8.38
N TYR A 21 3.89 -2.56 -7.58
CA TYR A 21 2.90 -2.20 -6.56
C TYR A 21 3.46 -1.21 -5.54
N PHE A 22 4.66 -1.47 -5.01
CA PHE A 22 5.27 -0.61 -4.02
C PHE A 22 5.79 0.71 -4.61
N ALA A 23 6.25 0.73 -5.86
CA ALA A 23 6.58 1.96 -6.55
C ALA A 23 5.35 2.88 -6.67
N ASP A 24 4.21 2.34 -7.11
CA ASP A 24 2.95 3.08 -7.19
C ASP A 24 2.47 3.55 -5.80
N ALA A 25 2.57 2.68 -4.79
CA ALA A 25 2.15 3.00 -3.42
C ALA A 25 2.97 4.16 -2.82
N LEU A 26 4.28 4.21 -3.07
CA LEU A 26 5.14 5.30 -2.61
C LEU A 26 4.81 6.62 -3.31
N ILE A 27 4.58 6.60 -4.62
CA ILE A 27 4.13 7.79 -5.36
C ILE A 27 2.79 8.30 -4.81
N LEU A 28 1.84 7.40 -4.58
CA LEU A 28 0.54 7.77 -4.02
C LEU A 28 0.64 8.28 -2.58
N ALA A 29 1.58 7.77 -1.77
CA ALA A 29 1.81 8.26 -0.42
C ALA A 29 2.41 9.68 -0.43
N GLU A 30 3.34 9.97 -1.33
CA GLU A 30 3.88 11.31 -1.54
C GLU A 30 2.79 12.30 -2.00
N GLU A 31 1.95 11.89 -2.96
CA GLU A 31 0.82 12.71 -3.40
C GLU A 31 -0.23 12.92 -2.29
N ALA A 32 -0.46 11.92 -1.43
CA ALA A 32 -1.33 12.06 -0.28
C ALA A 32 -0.82 13.12 0.71
N ASP A 33 0.51 13.18 0.93
CA ASP A 33 1.14 14.22 1.74
C ASP A 33 0.94 15.61 1.10
N ASN A 34 1.20 15.74 -0.20
CA ASN A 34 0.99 16.99 -0.97
C ASN A 34 -0.47 17.47 -0.94
N LEU A 35 -1.44 16.55 -0.91
CA LEU A 35 -2.87 16.84 -0.88
C LEU A 35 -3.42 17.06 0.54
N GLY A 36 -2.59 16.92 1.58
CA GLY A 36 -2.97 17.19 2.98
C GLY A 36 -3.76 16.07 3.65
N PHE A 37 -3.61 14.82 3.21
CA PHE A 37 -4.09 13.66 3.97
C PHE A 37 -3.27 13.52 5.26
N THR A 38 -3.93 13.13 6.36
CA THR A 38 -3.31 13.20 7.69
C THR A 38 -2.56 11.94 8.10
N HIS A 39 -2.81 10.82 7.41
CA HIS A 39 -2.21 9.53 7.76
C HIS A 39 -2.21 8.54 6.60
N THR A 40 -1.24 7.63 6.66
CA THR A 40 -1.14 6.45 5.79
C THR A 40 -1.26 5.20 6.63
N ARG A 41 -2.00 4.22 6.14
CA ARG A 41 -2.06 2.87 6.72
C ARG A 41 -1.74 1.83 5.67
N ILE A 42 -1.12 0.75 6.09
CA ILE A 42 -0.92 -0.47 5.31
C ILE A 42 -1.19 -1.67 6.22
N VAL A 43 -1.65 -2.77 5.64
CA VAL A 43 -2.03 -3.99 6.39
C VAL A 43 -0.86 -4.94 6.59
N GLU A 44 -1.01 -5.93 7.46
CA GLU A 44 -0.07 -7.06 7.59
C GLU A 44 -0.78 -8.38 7.25
N HIS A 45 -0.33 -9.07 6.20
CA HIS A 45 -0.92 -10.33 5.73
C HIS A 45 0.15 -11.22 5.08
N TYR A 46 -0.13 -12.53 5.04
CA TYR A 46 0.81 -13.54 4.60
C TYR A 46 0.18 -14.49 3.58
N PHE A 47 1.00 -14.99 2.64
CA PHE A 47 0.77 -16.13 1.75
C PHE A 47 -0.31 -16.01 0.66
N HIS A 48 -1.25 -15.08 0.77
CA HIS A 48 -2.37 -14.95 -0.17
C HIS A 48 -2.32 -13.62 -0.94
N PRO A 49 -2.80 -13.56 -2.20
CA PRO A 49 -2.91 -12.29 -2.94
C PRO A 49 -3.65 -11.20 -2.15
N TYR A 50 -4.63 -11.60 -1.33
CA TYR A 50 -5.31 -10.74 -0.37
C TYR A 50 -4.38 -10.34 0.79
N GLY A 51 -3.71 -9.21 0.62
CA GLY A 51 -2.82 -8.57 1.57
C GLY A 51 -1.37 -9.03 1.50
N GLY A 52 -1.06 -10.14 0.81
CA GLY A 52 0.20 -10.86 0.96
C GLY A 52 1.45 -10.17 0.42
N TYR A 53 1.33 -9.04 -0.29
CA TYR A 53 2.49 -8.20 -0.60
C TYR A 53 2.99 -7.42 0.61
N SER A 54 2.23 -7.32 1.69
CA SER A 54 2.60 -6.62 2.92
C SER A 54 2.75 -7.58 4.11
N PRO A 55 3.80 -8.43 4.14
CA PRO A 55 4.09 -9.29 5.29
C PRO A 55 4.80 -8.54 6.42
N ASN A 56 5.33 -7.35 6.16
CA ASN A 56 5.96 -6.50 7.16
C ASN A 56 5.66 -5.02 6.86
N PRO A 57 4.69 -4.40 7.53
CA PRO A 57 4.29 -3.02 7.27
C PRO A 57 5.27 -1.97 7.81
N MET A 58 6.30 -2.40 8.56
CA MET A 58 7.25 -1.51 9.24
C MET A 58 8.59 -1.34 8.49
N LEU A 59 8.84 -2.15 7.47
CA LEU A 59 10.07 -2.12 6.65
C LEU A 59 9.87 -1.38 5.34
#